data_AF-A0A117SU25-F1
#
_entry.id   AF-A0A117SU25-F1
#
_cell.length_a   1.000
_cell.length_b   1.000
_cell.length_c   1.000
_cell.angle_alpha   90.00
_cell.angle_beta   90.00
_cell.angle_gamma   90.00
#
_symmetry.space_group_name_H-M   'P 1'
#
loop_
_entity.id
_entity.type
_entity.pdbx_description
1 polymer ?
#
loop_
_entity_poly.entity_id
_entity_poly.type
_entity_poly.pdbx_seq_one_letter_code
_entity_poly.pdbx_strand_id
1 'polypeptide(L)'
;MAVEHVLSKIREGKKLSTEDVLILYLGTVVSDLREVRADIAKLDSRIDETNKRIDQTNQRIHDAVKSLYTRIDEVAKSLSARIDDTNKRIDDLARSLTARIAETNRRIDETNKRIDAVQTTLLEIQKLLIELVKSRR
;
A
#
# COMPACT_ATOMS: atom_id res chain seq x y z
N MET A 1 21.98 32.15 56.63
CA MET A 1 22.94 31.58 57.60
C MET A 1 24.37 32.04 57.31
N ALA A 2 24.97 31.70 56.16
CA ALA A 2 26.28 32.23 55.74
C ALA A 2 26.31 33.76 55.59
N VAL A 3 25.39 34.30 54.79
CA VAL A 3 25.24 35.76 54.56
C VAL A 3 24.91 36.50 55.86
N GLU A 4 23.99 35.97 56.68
CA GLU A 4 23.62 36.54 57.99
C GLU A 4 24.80 36.60 58.97
N HIS A 5 25.63 35.54 59.02
CA HIS A 5 26.82 35.50 59.86
C HIS A 5 27.84 36.57 59.44
N VAL A 6 28.08 36.68 58.14
CA VAL A 6 28.99 37.68 57.56
C VAL A 6 28.46 39.10 57.76
N LEU A 7 27.15 39.32 57.57
CA LEU A 7 26.49 40.61 57.82
C LEU A 7 26.54 41.01 59.30
N SER A 8 26.40 40.08 60.24
CA SER A 8 26.53 40.36 61.68
C SER A 8 27.94 40.82 62.03
N LYS A 9 28.98 40.15 61.53
CA LYS A 9 30.38 40.57 61.73
C LYS A 9 30.63 41.97 61.18
N ILE A 10 30.10 42.29 60.00
CA ILE A 10 30.22 43.63 59.40
C ILE A 10 29.51 44.68 60.27
N ARG A 11 28.29 44.38 60.76
CA ARG A 11 27.52 45.27 61.65
C ARG A 11 28.23 45.53 62.97
N GLU A 12 28.98 44.56 63.49
CA GLU A 12 29.82 44.68 64.68
C GLU A 12 31.17 45.38 64.42
N GLY A 13 31.46 45.78 63.17
CA GLY A 13 32.72 46.46 62.79
C GLY A 13 33.94 45.54 62.70
N LYS A 14 33.74 44.21 62.69
CA LYS A 14 34.81 43.22 62.62
C LYS A 14 35.31 43.05 61.18
N LYS A 15 36.62 42.87 61.00
CA LYS A 15 37.21 42.52 59.69
C LYS A 15 36.79 41.11 59.29
N LEU A 16 36.49 40.93 58.01
CA LEU A 16 36.22 39.61 57.44
C LEU A 16 37.50 38.80 57.29
N SER A 17 37.43 37.53 57.68
CA SER A 17 38.49 36.55 57.42
C SER A 17 38.32 35.90 56.05
N THR A 18 39.34 35.18 55.59
CA THR A 18 39.25 34.31 54.40
C THR A 18 38.13 33.28 54.54
N GLU A 19 37.88 32.79 55.76
CA GLU A 19 36.80 31.85 56.05
C GLU A 19 35.41 32.47 55.82
N ASP A 20 35.22 33.74 56.19
CA ASP A 20 33.97 34.46 55.94
C ASP A 20 33.68 34.57 54.43
N VAL A 21 34.72 34.82 53.64
CA VAL A 21 34.63 34.91 52.18
C VAL A 21 34.38 33.53 51.56
N LEU A 22 35.08 32.48 52.03
CA LEU A 22 34.88 31.09 51.58
C LEU A 22 33.46 30.59 51.87
N ILE A 23 32.90 30.93 53.03
CA ILE A 23 31.52 30.57 53.41
C ILE A 23 30.49 31.23 52.47
N LEU A 24 30.73 32.47 52.03
CA LEU A 24 29.88 33.12 51.02
C LEU A 24 29.95 32.41 49.67
N TYR A 25 31.16 32.08 49.19
CA TYR A 25 31.35 31.32 47.94
C TYR A 25 30.72 29.93 48.00
N LEU A 26 30.89 29.21 49.11
CA LEU A 26 30.22 27.91 49.31
C LEU A 26 28.70 28.08 49.31
N GLY A 27 28.19 29.19 49.85
CA GLY A 27 26.77 29.54 49.80
C GLY A 27 26.24 29.68 48.38
N THR A 28 26.96 30.36 47.49
CA THR A 28 26.55 30.50 46.08
C THR A 28 26.59 29.16 45.34
N VAL A 29 27.67 28.39 45.51
CA VAL A 29 27.81 27.05 44.90
C VAL A 29 26.69 26.11 45.35
N VAL A 30 26.34 26.10 46.65
CA VAL A 30 25.23 25.29 47.15
C VAL A 30 23.89 25.73 46.56
N SER A 31 23.70 27.03 46.31
CA SER A 31 22.51 27.55 45.63
C SER A 31 22.43 27.03 44.18
N ASP A 32 23.51 27.17 43.41
CA ASP A 32 23.57 26.71 42.02
C ASP A 32 23.34 25.19 41.92
N LEU A 33 23.93 24.41 42.83
CA LEU A 33 23.73 22.95 42.89
C LEU A 33 22.27 22.56 43.19
N ARG A 34 21.53 23.38 43.94
CA ARG A 34 20.09 23.16 44.16
C ARG A 34 19.28 23.44 42.90
N GLU A 35 19.63 24.49 42.16
CA GLU A 35 18.98 24.82 40.88
C GLU A 35 19.24 23.74 39.83
N VAL A 36 20.50 23.32 39.66
CA VAL A 36 20.87 22.22 38.74
C VAL A 36 20.11 20.94 39.09
N ARG A 37 19.98 20.60 40.37
CA ARG A 37 19.20 19.43 40.81
C ARG A 37 17.72 19.55 40.45
N ALA A 38 17.14 20.74 40.57
CA ALA A 38 15.76 21.00 40.19
C ALA A 38 15.57 20.87 38.67
N ASP A 39 16.52 21.34 37.88
CA ASP A 39 16.46 21.23 36.42
C ASP A 39 16.66 19.80 35.92
N ILE A 40 17.54 19.01 36.57
CA ILE A 40 17.65 17.56 36.32
C ILE A 40 16.29 16.87 36.55
N ALA A 41 15.63 17.14 37.69
CA ALA A 41 14.32 16.54 37.97
C ALA A 41 13.24 16.92 36.93
N LYS A 42 13.26 18.16 36.42
CA LYS A 42 12.37 18.58 35.33
C LYS A 42 12.72 17.85 34.01
N LEU A 43 14.00 17.67 33.71
CA LEU A 43 14.45 16.94 32.53
C LEU A 43 14.02 15.47 32.58
N ASP A 44 14.19 14.81 33.73
CA ASP A 44 13.76 13.43 33.93
C ASP A 44 12.25 13.28 33.67
N SER A 45 11.43 14.18 34.24
CA SER A 45 9.99 14.18 33.98
C SER A 45 9.63 14.40 32.50
N ARG A 46 10.38 15.26 31.79
CA ARG A 46 10.19 15.47 30.34
C ARG A 46 10.62 14.26 29.52
N ILE A 47 11.66 13.56 29.94
CA ILE A 47 12.13 12.32 29.31
C ILE A 47 11.06 11.24 29.46
N ASP A 48 10.51 11.05 30.66
CA ASP A 48 9.44 10.08 30.92
C ASP A 48 8.20 10.35 30.06
N GLU A 49 7.78 11.61 29.96
CA GLU A 49 6.64 11.98 29.12
C GLU A 49 6.93 11.75 27.62
N THR A 50 8.17 12.04 27.20
CA THR A 50 8.60 11.78 25.81
C THR A 50 8.60 10.29 25.51
N ASN A 51 9.08 9.45 26.44
CA ASN A 51 9.07 8.00 26.31
C ASN A 51 7.63 7.46 26.18
N LYS A 52 6.70 7.93 27.02
CA LYS A 52 5.28 7.55 26.90
C LYS A 52 4.70 7.91 25.52
N ARG A 53 5.02 9.10 25.00
CA ARG A 53 4.58 9.53 23.67
C ARG A 53 5.21 8.69 22.54
N ILE A 54 6.45 8.24 22.71
CA ILE A 54 7.13 7.34 21.78
C ILE A 54 6.42 5.98 21.79
N ASP A 55 6.14 5.42 22.96
CA ASP A 55 5.46 4.12 23.09
C ASP A 55 4.07 4.14 22.44
N GLN A 56 3.29 5.20 22.69
CA GLN A 56 1.98 5.39 22.06
C GLN A 56 2.10 5.52 20.53
N THR A 57 3.09 6.26 20.04
CA THR A 57 3.36 6.39 18.61
C THR A 57 3.73 5.04 17.99
N ASN A 58 4.60 4.27 18.64
CA ASN A 58 5.02 2.95 18.20
C ASN A 58 3.83 1.99 18.12
N GLN A 59 2.95 2.00 19.13
CA GLN A 59 1.73 1.19 19.11
C GLN A 59 0.82 1.56 17.94
N ARG A 60 0.58 2.85 17.70
CA ARG A 60 -0.23 3.33 16.56
C ARG A 60 0.36 2.94 15.22
N ILE A 61 1.69 3.01 15.08
CA ILE A 61 2.39 2.56 13.87
C ILE A 61 2.22 1.05 13.69
N HIS A 62 2.39 0.26 14.74
CA HIS A 62 2.22 -1.19 14.69
C HIS A 62 0.79 -1.58 14.24
N ASP A 63 -0.22 -0.95 14.83
CA ASP A 63 -1.62 -1.20 14.48
C ASP A 63 -1.95 -0.78 13.04
N ALA A 64 -1.41 0.36 12.59
CA ALA A 64 -1.56 0.83 11.21
C ALA A 64 -0.90 -0.14 10.21
N VAL A 65 0.33 -0.58 10.48
CA VAL A 65 1.06 -1.55 9.64
C VAL A 65 0.30 -2.86 9.56
N LYS A 66 -0.18 -3.38 10.69
CA LYS A 66 -0.97 -4.62 10.74
C LYS A 66 -2.26 -4.50 9.91
N SER A 67 -2.99 -3.40 10.07
CA SER A 67 -4.22 -3.13 9.30
C SER A 67 -3.95 -3.05 7.79
N LEU A 68 -2.88 -2.36 7.40
CA LEU A 68 -2.47 -2.27 6.00
C LEU A 68 -2.09 -3.63 5.42
N TYR A 69 -1.33 -4.44 6.17
CA TYR A 69 -0.93 -5.77 5.73
C TYR A 69 -2.15 -6.66 5.46
N THR A 70 -3.13 -6.69 6.38
CA THR A 70 -4.38 -7.44 6.19
C THR A 70 -5.15 -6.96 4.97
N ARG A 71 -5.32 -5.64 4.80
CA ARG A 71 -6.06 -5.09 3.65
C ARG A 71 -5.37 -5.40 2.32
N ILE A 72 -4.04 -5.36 2.27
CA ILE A 72 -3.27 -5.70 1.07
C ILE A 72 -3.44 -7.17 0.73
N ASP A 73 -3.37 -8.08 1.71
CA ASP A 73 -3.55 -9.52 1.51
C ASP A 73 -4.97 -9.85 1.01
N GLU A 74 -5.99 -9.23 1.58
CA GLU A 74 -7.39 -9.39 1.14
C GLU A 74 -7.60 -8.90 -0.30
N VAL A 75 -7.06 -7.72 -0.63
CA VAL A 75 -7.15 -7.18 -2.00
C VAL A 75 -6.40 -8.07 -2.99
N ALA A 76 -5.21 -8.57 -2.64
CA ALA A 76 -4.44 -9.44 -3.49
C ALA A 76 -5.17 -10.77 -3.77
N LYS A 77 -5.76 -11.38 -2.75
CA LYS A 77 -6.58 -12.60 -2.89
C LYS A 77 -7.81 -12.37 -3.75
N SER A 78 -8.54 -11.28 -3.50
CA SER A 78 -9.74 -10.91 -4.26
C SER A 78 -9.42 -10.67 -5.73
N LEU A 79 -8.33 -9.94 -6.02
CA LEU A 79 -7.90 -9.67 -7.39
C LEU A 79 -7.45 -10.95 -8.10
N SER A 80 -6.69 -11.81 -7.44
CA SER A 80 -6.26 -13.10 -7.99
C SER A 80 -7.46 -13.97 -8.37
N ALA A 81 -8.45 -14.09 -7.48
CA ALA A 81 -9.68 -14.84 -7.77
C ALA A 81 -10.48 -14.26 -8.95
N ARG A 82 -10.55 -12.93 -9.07
CA ARG A 82 -11.21 -12.27 -10.22
C ARG A 82 -10.47 -12.48 -11.53
N ILE A 83 -9.14 -12.51 -11.50
CA ILE A 83 -8.31 -12.81 -12.68
C ILE A 83 -8.56 -14.25 -13.11
N ASP A 84 -8.55 -15.20 -12.18
CA ASP A 84 -8.81 -16.61 -12.47
C ASP A 84 -10.21 -16.85 -13.07
N ASP A 85 -11.24 -16.20 -12.52
CA ASP A 85 -12.60 -16.25 -13.07
C ASP A 85 -12.66 -15.66 -14.50
N THR A 86 -12.01 -14.50 -14.70
CA THR A 86 -11.97 -13.85 -16.02
C THR A 86 -11.26 -14.74 -17.04
N ASN A 87 -10.15 -15.37 -16.67
CA ASN A 87 -9.42 -16.30 -17.53
C ASN A 87 -10.29 -17.50 -17.92
N LYS A 88 -11.01 -18.11 -16.96
CA LYS A 88 -11.95 -19.20 -17.27
C LYS A 88 -13.04 -18.76 -18.26
N ARG A 89 -13.62 -17.58 -18.06
CA ARG A 89 -14.63 -17.03 -18.97
C ARG A 89 -14.07 -16.78 -20.37
N ILE A 90 -12.82 -16.33 -20.48
CA ILE A 90 -12.12 -16.16 -21.76
C ILE A 90 -11.92 -17.52 -22.44
N ASP A 91 -11.45 -18.54 -21.71
CA ASP A 91 -11.26 -19.89 -22.25
C ASP A 91 -12.58 -20.49 -22.75
N ASP A 92 -13.66 -20.34 -22.00
CA ASP A 92 -14.99 -20.84 -22.39
C ASP A 92 -15.54 -20.10 -23.62
N LEU A 93 -15.35 -18.78 -23.69
CA LEU A 93 -15.71 -17.99 -24.86
C LEU A 93 -14.89 -18.41 -26.08
N ALA A 94 -13.58 -18.63 -25.92
CA ALA A 94 -12.71 -19.10 -26.99
C ALA A 94 -13.17 -20.45 -27.54
N ARG A 95 -13.44 -21.43 -26.65
CA ARG A 95 -13.97 -22.75 -27.05
C ARG A 95 -15.31 -22.63 -27.78
N SER A 96 -16.23 -21.82 -27.26
CA SER A 96 -17.54 -21.59 -27.87
C SER A 96 -17.43 -20.96 -29.27
N LEU A 97 -16.57 -19.97 -29.43
CA LEU A 97 -16.32 -19.33 -30.72
C LEU A 97 -15.68 -20.29 -31.71
N THR A 98 -14.66 -21.07 -31.30
CA THR A 98 -14.05 -22.10 -32.14
C THR A 98 -15.08 -23.11 -32.62
N ALA A 99 -15.98 -23.58 -31.74
CA ALA A 99 -17.04 -24.50 -32.11
C ALA A 99 -18.03 -23.90 -33.13
N ARG A 100 -18.45 -22.64 -32.92
CA ARG A 100 -19.34 -21.93 -33.86
C ARG A 100 -18.70 -21.68 -35.21
N ILE A 101 -17.40 -21.37 -35.25
CA ILE A 101 -16.63 -21.22 -36.49
C ILE A 101 -16.56 -22.56 -37.23
N ALA A 102 -16.24 -23.65 -36.53
CA ALA A 102 -16.20 -24.99 -37.12
C ALA A 102 -17.54 -25.40 -37.73
N GLU A 103 -18.64 -25.15 -37.02
CA GLU A 103 -20.00 -25.41 -37.53
C GLU A 103 -20.34 -24.54 -38.75
N THR A 104 -19.96 -23.26 -38.72
CA THR A 104 -20.17 -22.34 -39.86
C THR A 104 -19.41 -22.81 -41.08
N ASN A 105 -18.14 -23.23 -40.92
CA ASN A 105 -17.33 -23.78 -42.00
C ASN A 105 -17.97 -25.03 -42.60
N ARG A 106 -18.48 -25.94 -41.76
CA ARG A 106 -19.18 -27.14 -42.22
C ARG A 106 -20.40 -26.80 -43.08
N ARG A 107 -21.22 -25.83 -42.65
CA ARG A 107 -22.39 -25.37 -43.42
C ARG A 107 -22.00 -24.70 -44.73
N ILE A 108 -20.88 -23.98 -44.76
CA ILE A 108 -20.31 -23.41 -46.00
C ILE A 108 -19.90 -24.53 -46.95
N ASP A 109 -19.18 -25.55 -46.47
CA ASP A 109 -18.75 -26.69 -47.29
C ASP A 109 -19.95 -27.45 -47.88
N GLU A 110 -21.00 -27.68 -47.08
CA GLU A 110 -22.24 -28.29 -47.56
C GLU A 110 -22.96 -27.43 -48.60
N THR A 111 -22.96 -26.10 -48.42
CA THR A 111 -23.54 -25.16 -49.38
C THR A 111 -22.75 -25.16 -50.69
N ASN A 112 -21.41 -25.16 -50.63
CA ASN A 112 -20.56 -25.25 -51.80
C ASN A 112 -20.82 -26.53 -52.60
N LYS A 113 -20.92 -27.70 -51.93
CA LYS A 113 -21.28 -28.96 -52.61
C LYS A 113 -22.64 -28.89 -53.30
N ARG A 114 -23.63 -28.25 -52.69
CA ARG A 114 -24.96 -28.05 -53.32
C ARG A 114 -24.87 -27.14 -54.54
N ILE A 115 -24.04 -26.09 -54.48
CA ILE A 115 -23.79 -25.20 -55.62
C ILE A 115 -23.13 -25.98 -56.76
N ASP A 116 -22.10 -26.78 -56.49
CA ASP A 116 -21.40 -27.59 -57.49
C ASP A 116 -22.37 -28.58 -58.19
N ALA A 117 -23.25 -29.22 -57.41
CA ALA A 117 -24.28 -30.11 -57.94
C ALA A 117 -25.27 -29.37 -58.85
N VAL A 118 -25.77 -28.21 -58.42
CA VAL A 118 -26.66 -27.36 -59.24
C VAL A 118 -25.98 -26.89 -60.52
N GLN A 119 -24.71 -26.48 -60.45
CA GLN A 119 -23.92 -26.10 -61.61
C GLN A 119 -23.79 -27.26 -62.61
N THR A 120 -23.53 -28.47 -62.11
CA THR A 120 -23.45 -29.69 -62.95
C THR A 120 -24.76 -29.95 -63.67
N THR A 121 -25.89 -29.96 -62.96
CA THR A 121 -27.22 -30.16 -63.56
C THR A 121 -27.55 -29.06 -64.58
N LEU A 122 -27.17 -27.81 -64.33
CA LEU A 122 -27.41 -26.72 -65.27
C LEU A 122 -26.62 -26.92 -66.57
N LEU A 123 -25.36 -27.37 -66.49
CA LEU A 123 -24.55 -27.69 -67.67
C LEU A 123 -25.16 -28.86 -68.48
N GLU A 124 -25.70 -29.87 -67.81
CA GLU A 124 -26.39 -30.99 -68.47
C GLU A 124 -27.65 -30.53 -69.20
N ILE A 125 -28.48 -29.70 -68.56
CA ILE A 125 -29.67 -29.10 -69.19
C ILE A 125 -29.27 -28.25 -70.41
N GLN A 126 -28.22 -27.43 -70.28
CA GLN A 126 -27.72 -26.62 -71.40
C GLN A 126 -27.31 -27.50 -72.60
N LYS A 127 -26.62 -28.63 -72.36
CA LYS A 127 -26.26 -29.58 -73.43
C LYS A 127 -27.49 -30.17 -74.11
N LEU A 128 -28.47 -30.67 -73.34
CA LEU A 128 -29.70 -31.25 -73.87
C LEU A 128 -30.51 -30.24 -74.70
N LEU A 129 -30.58 -28.98 -74.26
CA LEU A 129 -31.25 -27.91 -75.01
C LEU A 129 -30.56 -27.64 -76.35
N ILE A 130 -29.21 -27.63 -76.38
CA ILE A 130 -28.45 -27.48 -77.63
C ILE A 130 -28.75 -28.63 -78.59
N GLU A 131 -28.79 -29.87 -78.10
CA GLU A 131 -29.11 -31.04 -78.91
C GLU A 131 -30.54 -31.00 -79.46
N LEU A 132 -31.52 -30.58 -78.65
CA LEU A 132 -32.92 -30.42 -79.07
C LEU A 132 -33.08 -29.34 -80.14
N VAL A 133 -32.34 -28.23 -80.04
CA VAL A 133 -32.35 -27.17 -81.05
C VAL A 133 -31.72 -27.66 -82.36
N LYS A 134 -30.64 -28.45 -82.28
CA LYS A 134 -29.99 -29.05 -83.47
C LYS A 134 -30.86 -30.07 -84.18
N SER A 135 -31.63 -30.89 -83.46
CA SER A 135 -32.49 -31.93 -84.05
C SER A 135 -33.74 -31.40 -84.74
N ARG A 136 -34.09 -30.12 -84.54
CA ARG A 136 -35.22 -29.43 -85.18
C ARG A 136 -34.85 -28.63 -86.44
N ARG A 137 -33.57 -28.61 -86.84
CA ARG A 137 -33.09 -28.03 -88.11
C ARG A 137 -32.80 -29.14 -89.11
#